data_AF-A0A9E3RGT7-F1
#
_entry.id   AF-A0A9E3RGT7-F1
#
_cell.length_a   1.000
_cell.length_b   1.000
_cell.length_c   1.000
_cell.angle_alpha   90.00
_cell.angle_beta   90.00
_cell.angle_gamma   90.00
#
_symmetry.space_group_name_H-M   'P 1'
#
loop_
_entity.id
_entity.type
_entity.pdbx_description
1 polymer ?
#
loop_
_entity_poly.entity_id
_entity_poly.type
_entity_poly.pdbx_seq_one_letter_code
_entity_poly.pdbx_strand_id
1 'polypeptide(L)'
;MKSHLLLLAWLLTVANVFAQTEEKSAAVARLQKDVTYLASDELEGRLVGSKGEKVAYTYIIKEYKTLGLKPQGSKGYLQEFPYGAGKKTTGKNELIINGQTLTINTDYFPINISTNKKVKGSIVDVGFGMYAPQIKYDSYSNMKDLKGKIFLMECSTPEGDDPHSKYAPYADIKSRVDNAIAKGAVAVIFTNTNDKADDLKANLEMKSYEATVPVVFLKGESWKRVKREALNVADMTVNLKKVVVTGHNVVAFLDNQAATTVVIGGHFDHLGYDEFGGSLYRGDKAIHNGADDNASGTAGVLELARWLSTNDVKEKNNYLFINFSGEEEGLIGSKYWVEHATYDTAKINFMINLDMIGRYRADKGLEVGGMGTSPEGYKFIRSLSTDSLKLKFTEQGIGPSDHSSFYLANIPVLFIFTGTHEDYHKPSDDANLVNYEGEYAVLSFIKKILMQLDGEGTLTFSQTTQTDTGDVPQFKVRLGIIPDYSFEGPGLRIDGVTDGQPASKAGMQKGDIIMTMGDFNISDIMVYMKALASFQKGDTTKVKVKRGDQEVELNVTF
;
A
#
# COMPACT_ATOMS: atom_id res chain seq x y z
N MET A 1 -29.84 11.16 58.82
CA MET A 1 -29.20 11.86 57.67
C MET A 1 -27.97 11.14 57.14
N LYS A 2 -26.93 10.84 57.95
CA LYS A 2 -25.70 10.18 57.45
C LYS A 2 -25.90 8.78 56.83
N SER A 3 -26.82 7.96 57.35
CA SER A 3 -27.12 6.63 56.76
C SER A 3 -27.84 6.71 55.41
N HIS A 4 -28.75 7.68 55.24
CA HIS A 4 -29.44 7.91 53.97
C HIS A 4 -28.52 8.48 52.89
N LEU A 5 -27.55 9.32 53.27
CA LEU A 5 -26.51 9.82 52.35
C LEU A 5 -25.56 8.71 51.87
N LEU A 6 -25.18 7.77 52.75
CA LEU A 6 -24.37 6.60 52.38
C LEU A 6 -25.14 5.62 51.47
N LEU A 7 -26.43 5.42 51.74
CA LEU A 7 -27.29 4.58 50.89
C LEU A 7 -27.50 5.21 49.50
N LEU A 8 -27.69 6.54 49.43
CA LEU A 8 -27.83 7.26 48.16
C LEU A 8 -26.53 7.25 47.35
N ALA A 9 -25.39 7.47 48.00
CA ALA A 9 -24.08 7.39 47.35
C ALA A 9 -23.80 5.97 46.83
N TRP A 10 -24.14 4.93 47.61
CA TRP A 10 -24.00 3.55 47.18
C TRP A 10 -24.93 3.21 46.00
N LEU A 11 -26.21 3.61 46.05
CA LEU A 11 -27.16 3.43 44.95
C LEU A 11 -26.71 4.16 43.67
N LEU A 12 -26.16 5.37 43.78
CA LEU A 12 -25.59 6.11 42.65
C LEU A 12 -24.35 5.42 42.07
N THR A 13 -23.47 4.86 42.90
CA THR A 13 -22.31 4.10 42.41
C THR A 13 -22.72 2.81 41.71
N VAL A 14 -23.71 2.09 42.25
CA VAL A 14 -24.22 0.85 41.64
C VAL A 14 -24.90 1.14 40.31
N ALA A 15 -25.76 2.16 40.24
CA ALA A 15 -26.44 2.55 39.01
C ALA A 15 -25.47 2.95 37.88
N ASN A 16 -24.40 3.70 38.22
CA ASN A 16 -23.37 4.08 37.25
C ASN A 16 -22.59 2.86 36.72
N VAL A 17 -22.26 1.89 37.58
CA VAL A 17 -21.58 0.65 37.17
C VAL A 17 -22.46 -0.19 36.23
N PHE A 18 -23.76 -0.30 36.52
CA PHE A 18 -24.69 -1.01 35.65
C PHE A 18 -24.82 -0.34 34.28
N ALA A 19 -25.01 0.98 34.23
CA ALA A 19 -25.11 1.73 32.98
C ALA A 19 -23.83 1.64 32.13
N GLN A 20 -22.65 1.73 32.75
CA GLN A 20 -21.37 1.58 32.04
C GLN A 20 -21.19 0.16 31.48
N THR A 21 -21.70 -0.86 32.18
CA THR A 21 -21.66 -2.25 31.71
C THR A 21 -22.60 -2.46 30.53
N GLU A 22 -23.82 -1.92 30.59
CA GLU A 22 -24.78 -2.00 29.48
C GLU A 22 -24.27 -1.31 28.21
N GLU A 23 -23.69 -0.10 28.33
CA GLU A 23 -23.17 0.60 27.15
C GLU A 23 -21.95 -0.10 26.54
N LYS A 24 -21.07 -0.66 27.38
CA LYS A 24 -19.98 -1.51 26.90
C LYS A 24 -20.51 -2.69 26.08
N SER A 25 -21.48 -3.44 26.61
CA SER A 25 -22.07 -4.58 25.91
C SER A 25 -22.76 -4.17 24.61
N ALA A 26 -23.46 -3.03 24.60
CA ALA A 26 -24.09 -2.50 23.40
C ALA A 26 -23.06 -2.10 22.33
N ALA A 27 -21.97 -1.44 22.72
CA ALA A 27 -20.88 -1.07 21.82
C ALA A 27 -20.18 -2.31 21.23
N VAL A 28 -19.86 -3.31 22.06
CA VAL A 28 -19.28 -4.59 21.60
C VAL A 28 -20.19 -5.27 20.57
N ALA A 29 -21.50 -5.30 20.81
CA ALA A 29 -22.46 -5.89 19.86
C ALA A 29 -22.53 -5.11 18.54
N ARG A 30 -22.38 -3.78 18.56
CA ARG A 30 -22.32 -2.95 17.35
C ARG A 30 -21.04 -3.18 16.57
N LEU A 31 -19.88 -3.21 17.23
CA LEU A 31 -18.60 -3.55 16.61
C LEU A 31 -18.68 -4.92 15.94
N GLN A 32 -19.19 -5.93 16.65
CA GLN A 32 -19.37 -7.26 16.09
C GLN A 32 -20.29 -7.26 14.86
N LYS A 33 -21.42 -6.55 14.90
CA LYS A 33 -22.33 -6.41 13.74
C LYS A 33 -21.59 -5.77 12.56
N ASP A 34 -20.92 -4.64 12.80
CA ASP A 34 -20.29 -3.84 11.76
C ASP A 34 -19.13 -4.59 11.10
N VAL A 35 -18.23 -5.19 11.89
CA VAL A 35 -17.11 -6.01 11.39
C VAL A 35 -17.63 -7.25 10.65
N THR A 36 -18.60 -7.99 11.22
CA THR A 36 -19.15 -9.19 10.57
C THR A 36 -19.77 -8.87 9.22
N TYR A 37 -20.47 -7.74 9.10
CA TYR A 37 -21.05 -7.35 7.81
C TYR A 37 -19.97 -6.89 6.83
N LEU A 38 -19.07 -6.01 7.28
CA LEU A 38 -18.02 -5.45 6.43
C LEU A 38 -17.10 -6.55 5.90
N ALA A 39 -16.76 -7.55 6.72
CA ALA A 39 -15.91 -8.69 6.38
C ALA A 39 -16.69 -9.93 5.91
N SER A 40 -17.90 -9.77 5.38
CA SER A 40 -18.64 -10.89 4.80
C SER A 40 -18.30 -11.12 3.32
N ASP A 41 -18.43 -12.37 2.88
CA ASP A 41 -18.24 -12.76 1.47
C ASP A 41 -19.11 -11.95 0.48
N GLU A 42 -20.25 -11.40 0.92
CA GLU A 42 -21.11 -10.53 0.11
C GLU A 42 -20.36 -9.29 -0.41
N LEU A 43 -19.34 -8.84 0.34
CA LEU A 43 -18.55 -7.66 0.01
C LEU A 43 -17.27 -8.01 -0.77
N GLU A 44 -17.06 -9.28 -1.13
CA GLU A 44 -16.00 -9.71 -2.06
C GLU A 44 -14.61 -9.12 -1.73
N GLY A 45 -14.29 -8.93 -0.44
CA GLY A 45 -13.03 -8.34 0.03
C GLY A 45 -12.82 -6.85 -0.27
N ARG A 46 -13.88 -6.11 -0.65
CA ARG A 46 -13.94 -4.64 -0.69
C ARG A 46 -12.87 -3.94 -1.53
N LEU A 47 -12.32 -4.61 -2.54
CA LEU A 47 -11.29 -4.04 -3.42
C LEU A 47 -11.71 -2.69 -4.02
N VAL A 48 -10.81 -1.70 -4.03
CA VAL A 48 -11.07 -0.38 -4.61
C VAL A 48 -11.65 -0.46 -6.04
N GLY A 49 -12.73 0.29 -6.30
CA GLY A 49 -13.47 0.30 -7.56
C GLY A 49 -14.34 -0.93 -7.83
N SER A 50 -14.43 -1.89 -6.89
CA SER A 50 -15.20 -3.12 -7.06
C SER A 50 -16.67 -2.97 -6.67
N LYS A 51 -17.46 -4.04 -6.90
CA LYS A 51 -18.82 -4.11 -6.36
C LYS A 51 -18.82 -4.15 -4.84
N GLY A 52 -17.85 -4.87 -4.25
CA GLY A 52 -17.63 -4.98 -2.82
C GLY A 52 -17.44 -3.63 -2.14
N GLU A 53 -16.56 -2.79 -2.69
CA GLU A 53 -16.35 -1.42 -2.21
C GLU A 53 -17.66 -0.63 -2.22
N LYS A 54 -18.46 -0.76 -3.28
CA LYS A 54 -19.76 -0.09 -3.39
C LYS A 54 -20.76 -0.52 -2.32
N VAL A 55 -20.83 -1.81 -2.03
CA VAL A 55 -21.67 -2.33 -0.95
C VAL A 55 -21.19 -1.77 0.40
N ALA A 56 -19.86 -1.79 0.63
CA ALA A 56 -19.24 -1.27 1.85
C ALA A 56 -19.51 0.23 2.06
N TYR A 57 -19.22 1.11 1.09
CA TYR A 57 -19.47 2.53 1.27
C TYR A 57 -20.96 2.85 1.43
N THR A 58 -21.85 2.06 0.81
CA THR A 58 -23.29 2.26 0.95
C THR A 58 -23.75 1.98 2.38
N TYR A 59 -23.16 0.94 3.00
CA TYR A 59 -23.36 0.62 4.40
C TYR A 59 -22.84 1.73 5.33
N ILE A 60 -21.60 2.18 5.14
CA ILE A 60 -20.98 3.24 5.94
C ILE A 60 -21.81 4.53 5.86
N ILE A 61 -22.23 4.93 4.66
CA ILE A 61 -23.11 6.10 4.46
C ILE A 61 -24.44 5.95 5.20
N LYS A 62 -25.02 4.74 5.23
CA LYS A 62 -26.27 4.48 5.95
C LYS A 62 -26.09 4.64 7.45
N GLU A 63 -24.99 4.15 8.02
CA GLU A 63 -24.67 4.33 9.45
C GLU A 63 -24.49 5.81 9.77
N TYR A 64 -23.71 6.56 8.97
CA TYR A 64 -23.55 8.01 9.16
C TYR A 64 -24.87 8.81 9.05
N LYS A 65 -25.74 8.45 8.11
CA LYS A 65 -27.08 9.07 8.00
C LYS A 65 -27.95 8.77 9.21
N THR A 66 -27.87 7.57 9.77
CA THR A 66 -28.62 7.18 10.97
C THR A 66 -28.19 8.01 12.18
N LEU A 67 -26.91 8.40 12.23
CA LEU A 67 -26.35 9.29 13.24
C LEU A 67 -26.62 10.78 12.97
N GLY A 68 -27.25 11.14 11.85
CA GLY A 68 -27.53 12.53 11.49
C GLY A 68 -26.29 13.36 11.09
N LEU A 69 -25.15 12.71 10.81
CA LEU A 69 -23.92 13.40 10.40
C LEU A 69 -24.07 14.01 9.01
N LYS A 70 -23.46 15.17 8.78
CA LYS A 70 -23.54 15.87 7.49
C LYS A 70 -22.59 15.24 6.47
N PRO A 71 -22.97 15.18 5.17
CA PRO A 71 -22.04 14.81 4.10
C PRO A 71 -20.94 15.86 3.92
N GLN A 72 -19.68 15.42 3.72
CA GLN A 72 -18.55 16.31 3.45
C GLN A 72 -17.64 15.80 2.32
N GLY A 73 -18.15 14.94 1.43
CA GLY A 73 -17.49 14.55 0.20
C GLY A 73 -17.75 15.54 -0.95
N SER A 74 -17.08 15.36 -2.09
CA SER A 74 -17.32 16.18 -3.30
C SER A 74 -18.68 15.90 -3.92
N LYS A 75 -19.30 14.75 -3.59
CA LYS A 75 -20.62 14.31 -4.03
C LYS A 75 -21.38 13.65 -2.88
N GLY A 76 -22.05 14.47 -2.06
CA GLY A 76 -22.68 13.98 -0.84
C GLY A 76 -21.61 13.47 0.13
N TYR A 77 -21.74 12.24 0.62
CA TYR A 77 -20.71 11.65 1.48
C TYR A 77 -19.49 11.15 0.71
N LEU A 78 -19.56 11.02 -0.62
CA LEU A 78 -18.48 10.42 -1.40
C LEU A 78 -17.51 11.47 -1.92
N GLN A 79 -16.21 11.15 -1.87
CA GLN A 79 -15.20 11.76 -2.71
C GLN A 79 -14.69 10.69 -3.69
N GLU A 80 -15.01 10.87 -4.96
CA GLU A 80 -14.58 9.98 -6.05
C GLU A 80 -13.14 10.32 -6.46
N PHE A 81 -12.32 9.31 -6.72
CA PHE A 81 -10.95 9.50 -7.23
C PHE A 81 -10.57 8.45 -8.29
N PRO A 82 -9.71 8.79 -9.27
CA PRO A 82 -9.25 7.83 -10.27
C PRO A 82 -8.21 6.88 -9.68
N TYR A 83 -8.34 5.59 -9.96
CA TYR A 83 -7.40 4.54 -9.57
C TYR A 83 -6.94 3.73 -10.79
N GLY A 84 -5.62 3.55 -10.95
CA GLY A 84 -5.03 2.75 -12.02
C GLY A 84 -5.08 1.26 -11.71
N ALA A 85 -6.08 0.56 -12.25
CA ALA A 85 -6.28 -0.90 -12.11
C ALA A 85 -5.53 -1.69 -13.20
N GLY A 86 -4.25 -1.37 -13.40
CA GLY A 86 -3.40 -2.02 -14.40
C GLY A 86 -3.73 -1.65 -15.86
N LYS A 87 -3.61 -2.63 -16.75
CA LYS A 87 -3.69 -2.52 -18.21
C LYS A 87 -4.59 -3.61 -18.78
N LYS A 88 -5.09 -3.38 -19.99
CA LYS A 88 -5.72 -4.43 -20.82
C LYS A 88 -5.34 -4.24 -22.28
N THR A 89 -5.41 -5.31 -23.06
CA THR A 89 -5.20 -5.23 -24.51
C THR A 89 -6.27 -4.35 -25.15
N THR A 90 -5.88 -3.61 -26.20
CA THR A 90 -6.76 -2.72 -26.95
C THR A 90 -6.33 -2.65 -28.41
N GLY A 91 -7.26 -2.32 -29.31
CA GLY A 91 -6.96 -2.20 -30.73
C GLY A 91 -6.31 -3.46 -31.32
N LYS A 92 -5.43 -3.28 -32.31
CA LYS A 92 -4.73 -4.38 -32.96
C LYS A 92 -3.47 -4.76 -32.18
N ASN A 93 -3.48 -5.94 -31.56
CA ASN A 93 -2.26 -6.60 -31.11
C ASN A 93 -1.93 -7.70 -32.11
N GLU A 94 -0.67 -7.76 -32.57
CA GLU A 94 -0.26 -8.68 -33.64
C GLU A 94 1.17 -9.14 -33.42
N LEU A 95 1.41 -10.43 -33.61
CA LEU A 95 2.74 -11.02 -33.69
C LEU A 95 2.78 -11.93 -34.92
N ILE A 96 3.61 -11.57 -35.88
CA ILE A 96 3.86 -12.35 -37.10
C ILE A 96 5.30 -12.82 -37.05
N ILE A 97 5.54 -14.12 -37.05
CA ILE A 97 6.89 -14.69 -37.10
C ILE A 97 7.04 -15.47 -38.41
N ASN A 98 8.06 -15.15 -39.21
CA ASN A 98 8.34 -15.82 -40.48
C ASN A 98 7.13 -15.88 -41.44
N GLY A 99 6.29 -14.83 -41.42
CA GLY A 99 5.08 -14.70 -42.23
C GLY A 99 3.85 -15.42 -41.67
N GLN A 100 3.96 -16.14 -40.55
CA GLN A 100 2.82 -16.76 -39.87
C GLN A 100 2.28 -15.83 -38.79
N THR A 101 1.00 -15.51 -38.87
CA THR A 101 0.30 -14.71 -37.86
C THR A 101 -0.08 -15.58 -36.68
N LEU A 102 0.26 -15.13 -35.46
CA LEU A 102 -0.05 -15.81 -34.21
C LEU A 102 -1.31 -15.23 -33.57
N THR A 103 -2.02 -16.06 -32.81
CA THR A 103 -3.27 -15.70 -32.12
C THR A 103 -2.97 -15.25 -30.70
N ILE A 104 -3.42 -14.04 -30.33
CA ILE A 104 -3.25 -13.53 -28.97
C ILE A 104 -3.99 -14.40 -27.93
N ASN A 105 -3.43 -14.54 -26.73
CA ASN A 105 -3.85 -15.38 -25.60
C ASN A 105 -3.81 -16.90 -25.87
N THR A 106 -3.91 -17.33 -27.13
CA THR A 106 -3.69 -18.72 -27.54
C THR A 106 -2.21 -19.01 -27.70
N ASP A 107 -1.53 -18.27 -28.56
CA ASP A 107 -0.13 -18.50 -28.95
C ASP A 107 0.85 -17.62 -28.19
N TYR A 108 0.46 -16.36 -27.92
CA TYR A 108 1.30 -15.36 -27.26
C TYR A 108 0.44 -14.32 -26.54
N PHE A 109 1.04 -13.54 -25.64
CA PHE A 109 0.39 -12.37 -25.03
C PHE A 109 1.43 -11.32 -24.61
N PRO A 110 1.09 -10.02 -24.63
CA PRO A 110 1.89 -9.01 -23.96
C PRO A 110 1.85 -9.22 -22.44
N ILE A 111 2.97 -8.93 -21.77
CA ILE A 111 3.06 -8.92 -20.31
C ILE A 111 2.96 -7.48 -19.79
N ASN A 112 2.68 -7.29 -18.49
CA ASN A 112 2.37 -6.00 -17.85
C ASN A 112 3.40 -4.89 -18.07
N ILE A 113 4.67 -5.28 -18.17
CA ILE A 113 5.79 -4.36 -18.40
C ILE A 113 5.90 -3.85 -19.85
N SER A 114 5.12 -4.42 -20.77
CA SER A 114 5.19 -4.11 -22.20
C SER A 114 4.74 -2.68 -22.50
N THR A 115 5.39 -2.04 -23.46
CA THR A 115 4.99 -0.72 -23.99
C THR A 115 4.27 -0.83 -25.33
N ASN A 116 3.49 0.20 -25.63
CA ASN A 116 2.78 0.32 -26.89
C ASN A 116 3.73 0.69 -28.02
N LYS A 117 4.01 -0.25 -28.92
CA LYS A 117 4.91 -0.02 -30.04
C LYS A 117 4.64 -1.00 -31.18
N LYS A 118 4.90 -0.53 -32.40
CA LYS A 118 5.06 -1.37 -33.58
C LYS A 118 6.54 -1.49 -33.94
N VAL A 119 7.01 -2.70 -34.17
CA VAL A 119 8.40 -3.00 -34.47
C VAL A 119 8.50 -4.19 -35.40
N LYS A 120 9.47 -4.13 -36.31
CA LYS A 120 9.81 -5.23 -37.20
C LYS A 120 11.32 -5.42 -37.19
N GLY A 121 11.78 -6.66 -37.07
CA GLY A 121 13.21 -6.93 -37.00
C GLY A 121 13.54 -8.41 -37.00
N SER A 122 14.82 -8.72 -37.20
CA SER A 122 15.36 -10.07 -37.04
C SER A 122 15.37 -10.47 -35.57
N ILE A 123 15.04 -11.72 -35.29
CA ILE A 123 15.06 -12.33 -33.97
C ILE A 123 16.46 -12.89 -33.72
N VAL A 124 17.01 -12.66 -32.53
CA VAL A 124 18.22 -13.32 -32.02
C VAL A 124 17.86 -14.04 -30.74
N ASP A 125 18.20 -15.32 -30.70
CA ASP A 125 18.13 -16.12 -29.48
C ASP A 125 19.29 -15.72 -28.57
N VAL A 126 18.94 -15.13 -27.44
CA VAL A 126 19.90 -14.69 -26.41
C VAL A 126 19.89 -15.63 -25.20
N GLY A 127 19.40 -16.86 -25.36
CA GLY A 127 19.30 -17.85 -24.30
C GLY A 127 18.46 -17.36 -23.14
N PHE A 128 19.06 -17.17 -21.97
CA PHE A 128 18.35 -16.72 -20.78
C PHE A 128 18.37 -15.19 -20.62
N GLY A 129 19.06 -14.43 -21.48
CA GLY A 129 19.10 -12.96 -21.39
C GLY A 129 19.62 -12.41 -20.05
N MET A 130 20.38 -13.22 -19.29
CA MET A 130 20.88 -12.87 -17.96
C MET A 130 22.30 -12.31 -18.02
N TYR A 131 22.57 -11.37 -17.12
CA TYR A 131 23.90 -10.86 -16.84
C TYR A 131 24.18 -11.00 -15.34
N ALA A 132 25.07 -11.92 -14.98
CA ALA A 132 25.34 -12.33 -13.61
C ALA A 132 26.86 -12.54 -13.39
N PRO A 133 27.65 -11.44 -13.30
CA PRO A 133 29.11 -11.51 -13.23
C PRO A 133 29.62 -12.23 -11.98
N GLN A 134 28.91 -12.15 -10.85
CA GLN A 134 29.24 -12.82 -9.58
C GLN A 134 29.35 -14.35 -9.74
N ILE A 135 28.51 -14.94 -10.60
CA ILE A 135 28.51 -16.38 -10.91
C ILE A 135 29.13 -16.67 -12.28
N LYS A 136 29.82 -15.68 -12.87
CA LYS A 136 30.49 -15.76 -14.18
C LYS A 136 29.56 -16.21 -15.30
N TYR A 137 28.32 -15.72 -15.30
CA TYR A 137 27.32 -16.04 -16.31
C TYR A 137 26.91 -14.78 -17.08
N ASP A 138 27.05 -14.80 -18.40
CA ASP A 138 26.63 -13.72 -19.30
C ASP A 138 26.08 -14.32 -20.60
N SER A 139 24.77 -14.23 -20.78
CA SER A 139 24.08 -14.72 -21.98
C SER A 139 24.53 -14.05 -23.28
N TYR A 140 25.17 -12.88 -23.20
CA TYR A 140 25.55 -12.07 -24.36
C TYR A 140 27.04 -12.16 -24.73
N SER A 141 27.85 -12.85 -23.92
CA SER A 141 29.32 -12.82 -23.97
C SER A 141 29.96 -13.11 -25.34
N ASN A 142 29.32 -13.93 -26.18
CA ASN A 142 29.83 -14.33 -27.50
C ASN A 142 28.99 -13.80 -28.67
N MET A 143 28.08 -12.87 -28.42
CA MET A 143 27.14 -12.38 -29.42
C MET A 143 27.62 -11.07 -30.05
N LYS A 144 27.47 -10.96 -31.37
CA LYS A 144 27.77 -9.76 -32.16
C LYS A 144 26.51 -9.27 -32.86
N ASP A 145 26.53 -8.00 -33.28
CA ASP A 145 25.47 -7.38 -34.07
C ASP A 145 24.08 -7.44 -33.41
N LEU A 146 23.99 -7.14 -32.12
CA LEU A 146 22.73 -7.24 -31.37
C LEU A 146 21.80 -6.02 -31.56
N LYS A 147 22.38 -4.85 -31.84
CA LYS A 147 21.63 -3.59 -31.89
C LYS A 147 20.53 -3.61 -32.96
N GLY A 148 19.33 -3.18 -32.60
CA GLY A 148 18.20 -3.09 -33.52
C GLY A 148 17.41 -4.40 -33.70
N LYS A 149 17.78 -5.46 -32.98
CA LYS A 149 17.17 -6.80 -33.13
C LYS A 149 16.12 -7.08 -32.06
N ILE A 150 15.28 -8.08 -32.32
CA ILE A 150 14.28 -8.59 -31.39
C ILE A 150 14.93 -9.73 -30.61
N PHE A 151 14.96 -9.66 -29.29
CA PHE A 151 15.60 -10.69 -28.49
C PHE A 151 14.59 -11.76 -28.09
N LEU A 152 14.90 -13.01 -28.40
CA LEU A 152 14.18 -14.17 -27.89
C LEU A 152 14.94 -14.73 -26.68
N MET A 153 14.24 -14.98 -25.58
CA MET A 153 14.86 -15.57 -24.38
C MET A 153 13.92 -16.53 -23.65
N GLU A 154 14.48 -17.58 -23.05
CA GLU A 154 13.77 -18.54 -22.20
C GLU A 154 13.25 -17.84 -20.94
N CYS A 155 12.02 -18.04 -20.47
CA CYS A 155 11.54 -17.39 -19.24
C CYS A 155 12.18 -17.96 -17.98
N SER A 156 12.54 -19.24 -18.01
CA SER A 156 13.23 -19.94 -16.91
C SER A 156 14.67 -19.47 -16.73
N THR A 157 15.40 -20.11 -15.80
CA THR A 157 16.86 -20.03 -15.69
C THR A 157 17.53 -21.32 -16.20
N PRO A 158 18.87 -21.39 -16.34
CA PRO A 158 19.55 -22.61 -16.76
C PRO A 158 19.24 -23.87 -15.92
N GLU A 159 18.81 -23.70 -14.67
CA GLU A 159 18.45 -24.79 -13.75
C GLU A 159 16.92 -24.86 -13.52
N GLY A 160 16.11 -24.20 -14.35
CA GLY A 160 14.66 -24.09 -14.18
C GLY A 160 14.28 -23.04 -13.14
N ASP A 161 13.17 -23.28 -12.44
CA ASP A 161 12.60 -22.37 -11.43
C ASP A 161 12.95 -22.79 -9.99
N ASP A 162 14.11 -23.41 -9.79
CA ASP A 162 14.59 -23.81 -8.47
C ASP A 162 14.95 -22.57 -7.61
N PRO A 163 14.24 -22.30 -6.50
CA PRO A 163 14.52 -21.14 -5.65
C PRO A 163 15.88 -21.20 -4.93
N HIS A 164 16.50 -22.38 -4.86
CA HIS A 164 17.84 -22.58 -4.29
C HIS A 164 18.95 -22.53 -5.34
N SER A 165 18.61 -22.38 -6.61
CA SER A 165 19.59 -22.23 -7.67
C SER A 165 20.43 -20.97 -7.49
N LYS A 166 21.72 -21.06 -7.85
CA LYS A 166 22.62 -19.90 -7.96
C LYS A 166 22.13 -18.86 -8.99
N TYR A 167 21.23 -19.25 -9.89
CA TYR A 167 20.63 -18.38 -10.91
C TYR A 167 19.38 -17.65 -10.41
N ALA A 168 18.71 -18.16 -9.36
CA ALA A 168 17.47 -17.60 -8.83
C ALA A 168 17.57 -16.08 -8.54
N PRO A 169 18.68 -15.53 -7.99
CA PRO A 169 18.81 -14.09 -7.75
C PRO A 169 18.78 -13.20 -9.00
N TYR A 170 18.88 -13.79 -10.19
CA TYR A 170 18.97 -13.15 -11.50
C TYR A 170 17.81 -13.56 -12.44
N ALA A 171 16.84 -14.33 -11.94
CA ALA A 171 15.68 -14.81 -12.71
C ALA A 171 14.69 -13.67 -13.06
N ASP A 172 14.75 -12.56 -12.31
CA ASP A 172 13.88 -11.41 -12.43
C ASP A 172 13.73 -10.93 -13.90
N ILE A 173 12.48 -10.98 -14.37
CA ILE A 173 12.10 -10.63 -15.75
C ILE A 173 12.48 -9.20 -16.08
N LYS A 174 12.31 -8.31 -15.11
CA LYS A 174 12.60 -6.90 -15.29
C LYS A 174 14.07 -6.65 -15.64
N SER A 175 14.96 -7.12 -14.78
CA SER A 175 16.41 -6.98 -14.93
C SER A 175 16.88 -7.54 -16.28
N ARG A 176 16.26 -8.63 -16.74
CA ARG A 176 16.59 -9.29 -18.01
C ARG A 176 16.14 -8.49 -19.22
N VAL A 177 14.96 -7.85 -19.15
CA VAL A 177 14.51 -6.88 -20.16
C VAL A 177 15.41 -5.65 -20.18
N ASP A 178 15.81 -5.11 -19.03
CA ASP A 178 16.72 -3.97 -18.96
C ASP A 178 18.09 -4.30 -19.56
N ASN A 179 18.62 -5.50 -19.30
CA ASN A 179 19.83 -6.01 -19.94
C ASN A 179 19.66 -6.06 -21.47
N ALA A 180 18.54 -6.57 -21.97
CA ALA A 180 18.26 -6.63 -23.41
C ALA A 180 18.21 -5.23 -24.04
N ILE A 181 17.54 -4.27 -23.39
CA ILE A 181 17.48 -2.87 -23.82
C ILE A 181 18.89 -2.26 -23.87
N ALA A 182 19.71 -2.48 -22.82
CA ALA A 182 21.09 -2.00 -22.76
C ALA A 182 21.97 -2.57 -23.88
N LYS A 183 21.68 -3.78 -24.36
CA LYS A 183 22.33 -4.41 -25.53
C LYS A 183 21.72 -4.00 -26.87
N GLY A 184 20.72 -3.13 -26.87
CA GLY A 184 20.12 -2.53 -28.06
C GLY A 184 18.94 -3.29 -28.65
N ALA A 185 18.26 -4.13 -27.86
CA ALA A 185 17.02 -4.78 -28.29
C ALA A 185 15.95 -3.74 -28.62
N VAL A 186 15.15 -4.00 -29.66
CA VAL A 186 13.98 -3.17 -30.03
C VAL A 186 12.65 -3.78 -29.62
N ALA A 187 12.66 -5.06 -29.22
CA ALA A 187 11.58 -5.82 -28.61
C ALA A 187 12.15 -7.05 -27.89
N VAL A 188 11.38 -7.61 -26.97
CA VAL A 188 11.70 -8.87 -26.29
C VAL A 188 10.54 -9.86 -26.45
N ILE A 189 10.90 -11.10 -26.78
CA ILE A 189 10.01 -12.25 -26.78
C ILE A 189 10.54 -13.21 -25.71
N PHE A 190 9.79 -13.41 -24.64
CA PHE A 190 10.02 -14.56 -23.76
C PHE A 190 9.37 -15.80 -24.35
N THR A 191 9.97 -16.97 -24.14
CA THR A 191 9.38 -18.27 -24.45
C THR A 191 9.63 -19.23 -23.30
N ASN A 192 8.85 -20.30 -23.21
CA ASN A 192 9.14 -21.40 -22.29
C ASN A 192 9.32 -22.69 -23.09
N THR A 193 10.53 -23.24 -23.11
CA THR A 193 10.77 -24.59 -23.66
C THR A 193 11.15 -25.62 -22.59
N ASN A 194 11.15 -25.22 -21.32
CA ASN A 194 11.49 -26.05 -20.18
C ASN A 194 10.20 -26.54 -19.49
N ASP A 195 9.94 -27.84 -19.55
CA ASP A 195 8.76 -28.47 -18.94
C ASP A 195 8.76 -28.43 -17.40
N LYS A 196 9.88 -28.04 -16.78
CA LYS A 196 10.04 -27.85 -15.34
C LYS A 196 9.86 -26.40 -14.88
N ALA A 197 9.49 -25.50 -15.78
CA ALA A 197 9.27 -24.10 -15.49
C ALA A 197 7.84 -23.69 -15.86
N ASP A 198 7.28 -22.76 -15.12
CA ASP A 198 5.96 -22.24 -15.41
C ASP A 198 6.02 -21.19 -16.53
N ASP A 199 4.97 -21.15 -17.35
CA ASP A 199 4.78 -20.05 -18.29
C ASP A 199 4.66 -18.73 -17.54
N LEU A 200 5.21 -17.65 -18.11
CA LEU A 200 4.95 -16.31 -17.59
C LEU A 200 3.46 -16.03 -17.63
N LYS A 201 2.97 -15.23 -16.69
CA LYS A 201 1.60 -14.72 -16.72
C LYS A 201 1.60 -13.32 -17.34
N ALA A 202 0.48 -12.95 -17.97
CA ALA A 202 0.34 -11.61 -18.56
C ALA A 202 0.35 -10.52 -17.48
N ASN A 203 -0.32 -10.79 -16.35
CA ASN A 203 -0.42 -9.93 -15.17
C ASN A 203 -0.79 -8.47 -15.49
N LEU A 204 -1.54 -8.24 -16.57
CA LEU A 204 -1.77 -6.88 -17.09
C LEU A 204 -2.50 -6.02 -16.05
N GLU A 205 -3.34 -6.63 -15.24
CA GLU A 205 -4.03 -6.08 -14.08
C GLU A 205 -3.08 -5.60 -12.97
N MET A 206 -1.90 -6.19 -12.82
CA MET A 206 -0.93 -5.77 -11.80
C MET A 206 -0.22 -4.48 -12.21
N LYS A 207 -0.01 -3.58 -11.24
CA LYS A 207 0.88 -2.43 -11.43
C LYS A 207 2.30 -2.91 -11.71
N SER A 208 2.94 -2.32 -12.70
CA SER A 208 4.33 -2.62 -13.02
C SER A 208 5.01 -1.41 -13.64
N TYR A 209 6.34 -1.40 -13.57
CA TYR A 209 7.13 -0.52 -14.42
C TYR A 209 6.79 -0.78 -15.90
N GLU A 210 7.01 0.22 -16.75
CA GLU A 210 6.87 0.07 -18.19
C GLU A 210 8.25 0.10 -18.86
N ALA A 211 8.58 -0.98 -19.60
CA ALA A 211 9.78 -1.07 -20.40
C ALA A 211 9.73 -0.09 -21.60
N THR A 212 10.87 0.25 -22.18
CA THR A 212 10.92 1.13 -23.37
C THR A 212 10.73 0.39 -24.70
N VAL A 213 10.56 -0.92 -24.65
CA VAL A 213 10.38 -1.82 -25.78
C VAL A 213 9.18 -2.75 -25.54
N PRO A 214 8.48 -3.19 -26.59
CA PRO A 214 7.39 -4.15 -26.42
C PRO A 214 7.97 -5.49 -25.97
N VAL A 215 7.32 -6.07 -24.97
CA VAL A 215 7.64 -7.37 -24.39
C VAL A 215 6.43 -8.28 -24.50
N VAL A 216 6.61 -9.48 -25.03
CA VAL A 216 5.56 -10.50 -25.13
C VAL A 216 6.09 -11.83 -24.63
N PHE A 217 5.19 -12.67 -24.12
CA PHE A 217 5.45 -14.08 -23.91
C PHE A 217 4.85 -14.89 -25.06
N LEU A 218 5.64 -15.77 -25.65
CA LEU A 218 5.29 -16.71 -26.71
C LEU A 218 5.31 -18.12 -26.11
N LYS A 219 4.21 -18.85 -26.19
CA LYS A 219 4.18 -20.23 -25.67
C LYS A 219 5.15 -21.12 -26.46
N GLY A 220 5.85 -22.03 -25.77
CA GLY A 220 6.90 -22.86 -26.38
C GLY A 220 6.48 -23.64 -27.62
N GLU A 221 5.28 -24.24 -27.59
CA GLU A 221 4.73 -24.97 -28.74
C GLU A 221 4.48 -24.06 -29.95
N SER A 222 4.14 -22.80 -29.71
CA SER A 222 4.01 -21.79 -30.78
C SER A 222 5.36 -21.45 -31.38
N TRP A 223 6.41 -21.30 -30.56
CA TRP A 223 7.76 -21.08 -31.07
C TRP A 223 8.25 -22.24 -31.93
N LYS A 224 8.10 -23.49 -31.44
CA LYS A 224 8.45 -24.71 -32.20
C LYS A 224 7.77 -24.76 -33.56
N ARG A 225 6.51 -24.32 -33.64
CA ARG A 225 5.71 -24.29 -34.88
C ARG A 225 6.18 -23.26 -35.90
N VAL A 226 6.63 -22.07 -35.46
CA VAL A 226 6.90 -20.93 -36.35
C VAL A 226 8.39 -20.66 -36.62
N LYS A 227 9.29 -21.25 -35.82
CA LYS A 227 10.75 -21.10 -35.99
C LYS A 227 11.19 -21.60 -37.37
N ARG A 228 12.01 -20.80 -38.06
CA ARG A 228 12.66 -21.18 -39.32
C ARG A 228 14.11 -20.71 -39.28
N GLU A 229 15.04 -21.66 -39.31
CA GLU A 229 16.48 -21.40 -39.16
C GLU A 229 17.02 -20.29 -40.07
N ALA A 230 16.47 -20.17 -41.27
CA ALA A 230 16.94 -19.21 -42.29
C ALA A 230 16.30 -17.81 -42.23
N LEU A 231 15.18 -17.59 -41.53
CA LEU A 231 14.37 -16.37 -41.71
C LEU A 231 14.05 -15.59 -40.45
N ASN A 232 14.15 -16.20 -39.25
CA ASN A 232 13.76 -15.65 -37.93
C ASN A 232 13.56 -14.13 -37.88
N VAL A 233 12.40 -13.65 -38.34
CA VAL A 233 12.01 -12.23 -38.38
C VAL A 233 10.61 -12.14 -37.79
N ALA A 234 10.39 -11.12 -36.97
CA ALA A 234 9.08 -10.80 -36.40
C ALA A 234 8.59 -9.41 -36.82
N ASP A 235 7.28 -9.30 -37.04
CA ASP A 235 6.52 -8.05 -37.00
C ASP A 235 5.64 -8.10 -35.75
N MET A 236 5.80 -7.14 -34.86
CA MET A 236 5.14 -7.10 -33.56
C MET A 236 4.47 -5.75 -33.38
N THR A 237 3.19 -5.78 -33.01
CA THR A 237 2.43 -4.62 -32.56
C THR A 237 1.83 -4.94 -31.20
N VAL A 238 2.21 -4.17 -30.19
CA VAL A 238 1.59 -4.20 -28.86
C VAL A 238 0.78 -2.93 -28.66
N ASN A 239 -0.46 -3.11 -28.21
CA ASN A 239 -1.38 -2.03 -27.85
C ASN A 239 -2.13 -2.41 -26.56
N LEU A 240 -1.76 -1.76 -25.48
CA LEU A 240 -2.35 -1.83 -24.15
C LEU A 240 -3.00 -0.48 -23.82
N LYS A 241 -4.12 -0.51 -23.10
CA LYS A 241 -4.70 0.68 -22.47
C LYS A 241 -4.64 0.51 -20.97
N LYS A 242 -4.24 1.57 -20.26
CA LYS A 242 -4.42 1.65 -18.81
C LYS A 242 -5.92 1.51 -18.50
N VAL A 243 -6.23 0.73 -17.47
CA VAL A 243 -7.56 0.62 -16.90
C VAL A 243 -7.59 1.60 -15.75
N VAL A 244 -8.48 2.58 -15.83
CA VAL A 244 -8.77 3.48 -14.71
C VAL A 244 -10.14 3.10 -14.20
N VAL A 245 -10.24 2.78 -12.93
CA VAL A 245 -11.50 2.64 -12.19
C VAL A 245 -11.65 3.83 -11.26
N THR A 246 -12.81 3.95 -10.63
CA THR A 246 -13.10 5.04 -9.69
C THR A 246 -13.21 4.43 -8.30
N GLY A 247 -12.33 4.86 -7.39
CA GLY A 247 -12.44 4.57 -5.96
C GLY A 247 -13.21 5.66 -5.22
N HIS A 248 -13.61 5.36 -3.98
CA HIS A 248 -14.54 6.19 -3.21
C HIS A 248 -14.13 6.34 -1.75
N ASN A 249 -13.67 7.52 -1.35
CA ASN A 249 -13.61 7.85 0.08
C ASN A 249 -15.01 8.20 0.59
N VAL A 250 -15.33 7.84 1.84
CA VAL A 250 -16.57 8.24 2.53
C VAL A 250 -16.23 9.28 3.60
N VAL A 251 -16.82 10.46 3.49
CA VAL A 251 -16.52 11.63 4.34
C VAL A 251 -17.80 12.15 4.99
N ALA A 252 -17.85 12.10 6.33
CA ALA A 252 -18.95 12.62 7.14
C ALA A 252 -18.45 13.66 8.16
N PHE A 253 -19.32 14.60 8.53
CA PHE A 253 -18.96 15.75 9.36
C PHE A 253 -19.93 15.97 10.52
N LEU A 254 -19.38 16.11 11.72
CA LEU A 254 -20.06 16.59 12.92
C LEU A 254 -19.64 18.03 13.21
N ASP A 255 -20.61 18.93 13.12
CA ASP A 255 -20.42 20.38 13.23
C ASP A 255 -20.77 20.87 14.64
N ASN A 256 -19.75 21.06 15.46
CA ASN A 256 -19.86 21.62 16.80
C ASN A 256 -19.73 23.15 16.81
N GLN A 257 -19.64 23.81 15.65
CA GLN A 257 -19.32 25.24 15.52
C GLN A 257 -17.99 25.62 16.18
N ALA A 258 -17.04 24.68 16.22
CA ALA A 258 -15.71 24.88 16.75
C ALA A 258 -14.77 25.53 15.73
N ALA A 259 -13.68 26.14 16.22
CA ALA A 259 -12.64 26.71 15.36
C ALA A 259 -11.76 25.65 14.69
N THR A 260 -11.59 24.51 15.35
CA THR A 260 -10.70 23.40 14.96
C THR A 260 -11.49 22.13 14.67
N THR A 261 -10.90 21.24 13.88
CA THR A 261 -11.50 19.96 13.49
C THR A 261 -10.53 18.80 13.74
N VAL A 262 -11.01 17.72 14.33
CA VAL A 262 -10.26 16.46 14.44
C VAL A 262 -10.69 15.53 13.32
N VAL A 263 -9.73 14.88 12.66
CA VAL A 263 -10.02 13.82 11.68
C VAL A 263 -9.92 12.47 12.39
N ILE A 264 -10.93 11.63 12.23
CA ILE A 264 -10.92 10.23 12.67
C ILE A 264 -11.06 9.38 11.40
N GLY A 265 -10.03 8.60 11.09
CA GLY A 265 -9.94 7.87 9.84
C GLY A 265 -9.59 6.40 9.99
N GLY A 266 -9.86 5.63 8.94
CA GLY A 266 -9.45 4.24 8.76
C GLY A 266 -9.96 3.73 7.41
N HIS A 267 -9.12 3.00 6.67
CA HIS A 267 -9.55 2.46 5.38
C HIS A 267 -10.62 1.37 5.53
N PHE A 268 -11.43 1.23 4.49
CA PHE A 268 -12.48 0.22 4.41
C PHE A 268 -12.30 -0.75 3.25
N ASP A 269 -11.38 -0.49 2.31
CA ASP A 269 -11.03 -1.47 1.29
C ASP A 269 -10.18 -2.60 1.87
N HIS A 270 -10.09 -3.70 1.11
CA HIS A 270 -9.13 -4.77 1.33
C HIS A 270 -8.79 -5.44 -0.01
N LEU A 271 -8.05 -6.55 0.01
CA LEU A 271 -7.40 -7.16 -1.14
C LEU A 271 -8.31 -7.86 -2.17
N GLY A 272 -9.63 -7.91 -1.96
CA GLY A 272 -10.53 -8.64 -2.86
C GLY A 272 -10.19 -10.13 -2.95
N TYR A 273 -9.83 -10.60 -4.14
CA TYR A 273 -9.32 -11.95 -4.36
C TYR A 273 -7.82 -11.97 -4.72
N ASP A 274 -7.05 -10.99 -4.23
CA ASP A 274 -5.63 -10.80 -4.53
C ASP A 274 -5.37 -10.40 -5.99
N GLU A 275 -6.22 -9.56 -6.58
CA GLU A 275 -6.07 -9.08 -7.97
C GLU A 275 -4.73 -8.39 -8.25
N PHE A 276 -4.11 -7.79 -7.22
CA PHE A 276 -2.92 -6.94 -7.37
C PHE A 276 -1.68 -7.46 -6.63
N GLY A 277 -1.74 -8.62 -5.97
CA GLY A 277 -0.57 -9.30 -5.40
C GLY A 277 -0.14 -8.83 -4.01
N GLY A 278 -1.10 -8.53 -3.13
CA GLY A 278 -0.89 -8.17 -1.72
C GLY A 278 -0.96 -9.37 -0.75
N SER A 279 -1.49 -10.51 -1.20
CA SER A 279 -1.77 -11.65 -0.32
C SER A 279 -0.51 -12.35 0.21
N LEU A 280 -0.57 -12.77 1.47
CA LEU A 280 0.37 -13.71 2.09
C LEU A 280 -0.09 -15.17 1.99
N TYR A 281 -1.27 -15.42 1.42
CA TYR A 281 -1.78 -16.76 1.15
C TYR A 281 -1.16 -17.35 -0.11
N ARG A 282 -0.91 -18.67 -0.10
CA ARG A 282 -0.27 -19.40 -1.21
C ARG A 282 -1.12 -20.57 -1.72
N GLY A 283 -2.39 -20.63 -1.33
CA GLY A 283 -3.35 -21.61 -1.81
C GLY A 283 -4.18 -21.10 -2.98
N ASP A 284 -5.33 -21.73 -3.20
CA ASP A 284 -6.25 -21.39 -4.29
C ASP A 284 -6.86 -19.98 -4.11
N LYS A 285 -7.29 -19.38 -5.22
CA LYS A 285 -7.94 -18.05 -5.20
C LYS A 285 -9.12 -18.05 -4.23
N ALA A 286 -9.11 -17.13 -3.26
CA ALA A 286 -10.12 -17.00 -2.22
C ALA A 286 -10.33 -15.52 -1.85
N ILE A 287 -11.46 -15.23 -1.20
CA ILE A 287 -11.82 -13.88 -0.77
C ILE A 287 -10.97 -13.50 0.44
N HIS A 288 -10.39 -12.30 0.43
CA HIS A 288 -9.74 -11.69 1.57
C HIS A 288 -10.78 -10.83 2.27
N ASN A 289 -11.40 -11.37 3.33
CA ASN A 289 -12.49 -10.71 4.02
C ASN A 289 -12.02 -9.53 4.86
N GLY A 290 -10.79 -9.52 5.38
CA GLY A 290 -10.21 -8.33 6.00
C GLY A 290 -10.97 -7.88 7.25
N ALA A 291 -11.21 -8.80 8.18
CA ALA A 291 -11.95 -8.53 9.39
C ALA A 291 -11.19 -7.64 10.37
N ASP A 292 -9.93 -7.95 10.65
CA ASP A 292 -9.08 -7.02 11.38
C ASP A 292 -8.55 -5.93 10.44
N ASP A 293 -8.22 -6.29 9.20
CA ASP A 293 -7.61 -5.44 8.18
C ASP A 293 -8.55 -5.12 6.99
N ASN A 294 -9.34 -4.06 7.01
CA ASN A 294 -9.50 -3.13 8.13
C ASN A 294 -10.97 -2.85 8.45
N ALA A 295 -11.80 -3.90 8.46
CA ALA A 295 -13.17 -3.79 8.94
C ALA A 295 -13.21 -3.37 10.43
N SER A 296 -12.24 -3.78 11.26
CA SER A 296 -12.10 -3.35 12.66
C SER A 296 -11.90 -1.84 12.79
N GLY A 297 -10.95 -1.25 12.05
CA GLY A 297 -10.72 0.19 12.04
C GLY A 297 -11.95 0.96 11.54
N THR A 298 -12.57 0.48 10.46
CA THR A 298 -13.82 1.05 9.94
C THR A 298 -14.95 1.02 10.98
N ALA A 299 -15.16 -0.10 11.67
CA ALA A 299 -16.15 -0.22 12.75
C ALA A 299 -15.81 0.71 13.92
N GLY A 300 -14.52 0.85 14.24
CA GLY A 300 -14.04 1.82 15.22
C GLY A 300 -14.36 3.27 14.88
N VAL A 301 -14.19 3.68 13.61
CA VAL A 301 -14.57 5.01 13.15
C VAL A 301 -16.08 5.22 13.32
N LEU A 302 -16.91 4.25 12.93
CA LEU A 302 -18.37 4.31 13.07
C LEU A 302 -18.81 4.42 14.53
N GLU A 303 -18.19 3.66 15.43
CA GLU A 303 -18.53 3.66 16.86
C GLU A 303 -18.05 4.95 17.56
N LEU A 304 -16.90 5.50 17.19
CA LEU A 304 -16.48 6.83 17.68
C LEU A 304 -17.39 7.93 17.16
N ALA A 305 -17.84 7.84 15.89
CA ALA A 305 -18.80 8.79 15.32
C ALA A 305 -20.15 8.74 16.05
N ARG A 306 -20.61 7.53 16.41
CA ARG A 306 -21.80 7.34 17.24
C ARG A 306 -21.62 7.99 18.60
N TRP A 307 -20.54 7.64 19.30
CA TRP A 307 -20.28 8.20 20.62
C TRP A 307 -20.23 9.73 20.61
N LEU A 308 -19.45 10.35 19.71
CA LEU A 308 -19.35 11.81 19.61
C LEU A 308 -20.67 12.50 19.24
N SER A 309 -21.54 11.83 18.47
CA SER A 309 -22.84 12.42 18.08
C SER A 309 -23.95 12.22 19.13
N THR A 310 -23.75 11.34 20.12
CA THR A 310 -24.81 10.96 21.08
C THR A 310 -24.39 10.99 22.55
N ASN A 311 -23.21 11.49 22.92
CA ASN A 311 -22.69 11.47 24.29
C ASN A 311 -23.20 12.61 25.20
N ASP A 312 -24.17 13.41 24.76
CA ASP A 312 -24.72 14.59 25.46
C ASP A 312 -23.68 15.69 25.78
N VAL A 313 -22.49 15.64 25.18
CA VAL A 313 -21.45 16.66 25.28
C VAL A 313 -21.34 17.40 23.95
N LYS A 314 -21.06 18.70 24.02
CA LYS A 314 -20.67 19.49 22.84
C LYS A 314 -19.19 19.79 22.94
N GLU A 315 -18.38 19.02 22.21
CA GLU A 315 -16.93 19.16 22.20
C GLU A 315 -16.48 20.49 21.60
N LYS A 316 -15.25 20.89 21.93
CA LYS A 316 -14.61 22.11 21.46
C LYS A 316 -13.93 21.94 20.09
N ASN A 317 -14.02 20.77 19.49
CA ASN A 317 -13.63 20.49 18.11
C ASN A 317 -14.84 20.05 17.28
N ASN A 318 -14.79 20.31 15.98
CA ASN A 318 -15.63 19.60 15.01
C ASN A 318 -14.97 18.26 14.70
N TYR A 319 -15.70 17.33 14.07
CA TYR A 319 -15.15 16.04 13.69
C TYR A 319 -15.42 15.71 12.24
N LEU A 320 -14.36 15.29 11.55
CA LEU A 320 -14.44 14.74 10.21
C LEU A 320 -14.14 13.25 10.28
N PHE A 321 -15.10 12.43 9.91
CA PHE A 321 -14.97 10.98 9.85
C PHE A 321 -14.68 10.58 8.42
N ILE A 322 -13.57 9.90 8.18
CA ILE A 322 -13.15 9.51 6.83
C ILE A 322 -12.86 8.02 6.76
N ASN A 323 -13.64 7.29 5.97
CA ASN A 323 -13.29 5.94 5.57
C ASN A 323 -12.63 5.98 4.19
N PHE A 324 -11.35 5.61 4.13
CA PHE A 324 -10.55 5.67 2.91
C PHE A 324 -10.70 4.40 2.07
N SER A 325 -10.56 4.53 0.76
CA SER A 325 -10.39 3.39 -0.15
C SER A 325 -9.04 3.45 -0.85
N GLY A 326 -8.53 2.33 -1.34
CA GLY A 326 -7.26 2.21 -2.04
C GLY A 326 -6.04 2.35 -1.10
N GLU A 327 -6.19 2.03 0.18
CA GLU A 327 -5.08 2.00 1.14
C GLU A 327 -4.09 0.90 0.77
N GLU A 328 -4.60 -0.31 0.53
CA GLU A 328 -3.85 -1.52 0.18
C GLU A 328 -2.97 -1.35 -1.06
N GLU A 329 -3.40 -0.42 -1.90
CA GLU A 329 -2.80 -0.09 -3.18
C GLU A 329 -1.77 1.04 -3.10
N GLY A 330 -1.43 1.47 -1.89
CA GLY A 330 -0.43 2.49 -1.59
C GLY A 330 -1.03 3.84 -1.17
N LEU A 331 -1.98 3.83 -0.22
CA LEU A 331 -2.55 5.03 0.42
C LEU A 331 -3.26 6.00 -0.54
N ILE A 332 -3.85 5.46 -1.62
CA ILE A 332 -4.31 6.27 -2.75
C ILE A 332 -5.46 7.19 -2.35
N GLY A 333 -6.43 6.67 -1.60
CA GLY A 333 -7.58 7.44 -1.13
C GLY A 333 -7.21 8.57 -0.19
N SER A 334 -6.39 8.30 0.84
CA SER A 334 -5.98 9.34 1.79
C SER A 334 -5.05 10.37 1.15
N LYS A 335 -4.13 9.97 0.28
CA LYS A 335 -3.29 10.90 -0.50
C LYS A 335 -4.15 11.79 -1.38
N TYR A 336 -5.09 11.21 -2.13
CA TYR A 336 -6.00 11.98 -2.96
C TYR A 336 -6.84 12.95 -2.13
N TRP A 337 -7.35 12.52 -0.97
CA TRP A 337 -8.14 13.38 -0.10
C TRP A 337 -7.34 14.58 0.37
N VAL A 338 -6.10 14.40 0.85
CA VAL A 338 -5.25 15.50 1.31
C VAL A 338 -4.92 16.48 0.18
N GLU A 339 -4.66 15.99 -1.04
CA GLU A 339 -4.36 16.83 -2.21
C GLU A 339 -5.59 17.55 -2.78
N HIS A 340 -6.79 16.98 -2.61
CA HIS A 340 -8.05 17.47 -3.17
C HIS A 340 -9.12 17.64 -2.07
N ALA A 341 -8.71 18.17 -0.92
CA ALA A 341 -9.52 18.16 0.28
C ALA A 341 -10.89 18.82 0.06
N THR A 342 -11.92 18.11 0.50
CA THR A 342 -13.31 18.59 0.50
C THR A 342 -13.61 19.42 1.75
N TYR A 343 -12.59 19.72 2.55
CA TYR A 343 -12.63 20.48 3.79
C TYR A 343 -11.38 21.38 3.88
N ASP A 344 -11.46 22.46 4.64
CA ASP A 344 -10.33 23.37 4.87
C ASP A 344 -9.28 22.71 5.77
N THR A 345 -8.19 22.23 5.19
CA THR A 345 -7.14 21.49 5.90
C THR A 345 -6.40 22.35 6.93
N ALA A 346 -6.41 23.68 6.79
CA ALA A 346 -5.82 24.58 7.78
C ALA A 346 -6.57 24.59 9.12
N LYS A 347 -7.82 24.08 9.15
CA LYS A 347 -8.61 23.92 10.38
C LYS A 347 -8.41 22.56 11.05
N ILE A 348 -7.69 21.63 10.41
CA ILE A 348 -7.44 20.32 11.01
C ILE A 348 -6.44 20.48 12.14
N ASN A 349 -6.84 20.05 13.33
CA ASN A 349 -6.03 20.07 14.54
C ASN A 349 -5.05 18.89 14.55
N PHE A 350 -5.59 17.69 14.39
CA PHE A 350 -4.84 16.45 14.27
C PHE A 350 -5.73 15.37 13.65
N MET A 351 -5.10 14.26 13.24
CA MET A 351 -5.76 13.09 12.70
C MET A 351 -5.44 11.84 13.53
N ILE A 352 -6.46 11.07 13.90
CA ILE A 352 -6.31 9.73 14.46
C ILE A 352 -6.68 8.72 13.39
N ASN A 353 -5.75 7.81 13.07
CA ASN A 353 -5.98 6.70 12.16
C ASN A 353 -6.17 5.39 12.93
N LEU A 354 -7.18 4.62 12.53
CA LEU A 354 -7.51 3.32 13.08
C LEU A 354 -7.25 2.25 12.03
N ASP A 355 -6.35 1.34 12.35
CA ASP A 355 -5.96 0.25 11.47
C ASP A 355 -5.68 -0.99 12.31
N MET A 356 -6.29 -2.13 11.97
CA MET A 356 -6.15 -3.38 12.71
C MET A 356 -6.25 -3.21 14.23
N ILE A 357 -7.43 -2.80 14.69
CA ILE A 357 -7.70 -2.52 16.12
C ILE A 357 -8.46 -3.66 16.84
N GLY A 358 -8.78 -4.73 16.12
CA GLY A 358 -9.60 -5.85 16.58
C GLY A 358 -8.81 -7.03 17.14
N ARG A 359 -7.49 -7.12 16.96
CA ARG A 359 -6.67 -8.28 17.36
C ARG A 359 -5.68 -7.99 18.50
N TYR A 360 -6.07 -7.15 19.46
CA TYR A 360 -5.22 -6.82 20.62
C TYR A 360 -4.68 -8.06 21.35
N ARG A 361 -3.35 -8.10 21.53
CA ARG A 361 -2.62 -9.09 22.32
C ARG A 361 -1.73 -8.43 23.38
N ALA A 362 -1.83 -8.90 24.62
CA ALA A 362 -1.14 -8.30 25.76
C ALA A 362 0.40 -8.48 25.78
N ASP A 363 0.95 -9.38 24.95
CA ASP A 363 2.40 -9.55 24.77
C ASP A 363 2.97 -8.58 23.73
N LYS A 364 2.16 -8.13 22.76
CA LYS A 364 2.53 -7.13 21.75
C LYS A 364 2.20 -5.70 22.16
N GLY A 365 1.11 -5.52 22.91
CA GLY A 365 0.60 -4.22 23.30
C GLY A 365 -0.13 -3.51 22.16
N LEU A 366 -0.85 -2.44 22.52
CA LEU A 366 -1.45 -1.50 21.58
C LEU A 366 -0.40 -0.48 21.16
N GLU A 367 -0.14 -0.36 19.87
CA GLU A 367 0.69 0.70 19.33
C GLU A 367 -0.09 2.01 19.25
N VAL A 368 0.56 3.07 19.76
CA VAL A 368 0.14 4.47 19.65
C VAL A 368 1.29 5.20 18.99
N GLY A 369 1.26 5.27 17.65
CA GLY A 369 2.26 5.91 16.83
C GLY A 369 1.97 7.39 16.57
N GLY A 370 2.95 8.10 16.02
CA GLY A 370 2.85 9.54 15.73
C GLY A 370 3.08 10.46 16.94
N MET A 371 3.54 9.93 18.08
CA MET A 371 3.74 10.71 19.31
C MET A 371 4.69 11.92 19.13
N GLY A 372 5.66 11.79 18.23
CA GLY A 372 6.63 12.84 17.93
C GLY A 372 6.10 13.93 17.01
N THR A 373 4.90 13.77 16.45
CA THR A 373 4.31 14.73 15.52
C THR A 373 3.69 15.95 16.22
N SER A 374 3.50 15.86 17.54
CA SER A 374 3.16 16.99 18.41
C SER A 374 3.58 16.69 19.86
N PRO A 375 4.89 16.69 20.18
CA PRO A 375 5.41 16.20 21.46
C PRO A 375 4.78 16.87 22.68
N GLU A 376 4.63 18.20 22.66
CA GLU A 376 4.01 18.95 23.76
C GLU A 376 2.50 18.72 23.85
N GLY A 377 1.81 18.61 22.72
CA GLY A 377 0.37 18.33 22.68
C GLY A 377 0.03 16.92 23.15
N TYR A 378 0.88 15.94 22.85
CA TYR A 378 0.64 14.53 23.13
C TYR A 378 1.26 14.04 24.44
N LYS A 379 2.02 14.87 25.17
CA LYS A 379 2.72 14.45 26.40
C LYS A 379 1.82 13.78 27.44
N PHE A 380 0.54 14.17 27.51
CA PHE A 380 -0.42 13.63 28.47
C PHE A 380 -0.90 12.22 28.12
N ILE A 381 -0.83 11.80 26.85
CA ILE A 381 -1.32 10.47 26.42
C ILE A 381 -0.62 9.34 27.17
N ARG A 382 0.68 9.50 27.47
CA ARG A 382 1.47 8.53 28.24
C ARG A 382 0.98 8.32 29.67
N SER A 383 0.23 9.28 30.21
CA SER A 383 -0.28 9.28 31.58
C SER A 383 -1.75 8.87 31.70
N LEU A 384 -2.45 8.69 30.57
CA LEU A 384 -3.85 8.28 30.56
C LEU A 384 -4.00 6.86 31.13
N SER A 385 -5.10 6.61 31.86
CA SER A 385 -5.43 5.26 32.30
C SER A 385 -5.63 4.36 31.09
N THR A 386 -4.85 3.28 31.05
CA THR A 386 -4.89 2.28 29.98
C THR A 386 -5.85 1.14 30.30
N ASP A 387 -6.44 1.16 31.51
CA ASP A 387 -7.24 0.10 32.11
C ASP A 387 -6.49 -1.24 32.09
N SER A 388 -6.71 -2.08 31.07
CA SER A 388 -6.02 -3.37 30.87
C SER A 388 -5.04 -3.38 29.70
N LEU A 389 -4.95 -2.30 28.93
CA LEU A 389 -4.09 -2.22 27.75
C LEU A 389 -2.64 -1.96 28.16
N LYS A 390 -1.71 -2.74 27.58
CA LYS A 390 -0.29 -2.39 27.54
C LYS A 390 -0.06 -1.55 26.31
N LEU A 391 0.58 -0.39 26.49
CA LEU A 391 0.83 0.54 25.39
C LEU A 391 2.28 0.45 24.92
N LYS A 392 2.45 0.58 23.60
CA LYS A 392 3.73 0.78 22.93
C LYS A 392 3.64 2.10 22.17
N PHE A 393 4.55 3.02 22.46
CA PHE A 393 4.56 4.33 21.80
C PHE A 393 5.64 4.38 20.73
N THR A 394 5.30 4.90 19.55
CA THR A 394 6.26 5.20 18.49
C THR A 394 6.18 6.68 18.14
N GLU A 395 7.33 7.29 17.87
CA GLU A 395 7.41 8.75 17.63
C GLU A 395 7.06 9.11 16.19
N GLN A 396 7.26 8.17 15.25
CA GLN A 396 7.24 8.43 13.82
C GLN A 396 5.84 8.79 13.32
N GLY A 397 5.75 9.82 12.48
CA GLY A 397 4.50 10.19 11.81
C GLY A 397 4.24 9.47 10.48
N ILE A 398 5.17 8.60 10.05
CA ILE A 398 5.05 7.81 8.83
C ILE A 398 4.99 6.33 9.19
N GLY A 399 3.99 5.65 8.65
CA GLY A 399 3.78 4.22 8.70
C GLY A 399 3.03 3.69 7.47
N PRO A 400 2.81 2.38 7.38
CA PRO A 400 2.10 1.77 6.25
C PRO A 400 0.59 1.91 6.42
N SER A 401 0.08 3.14 6.57
CA SER A 401 -1.36 3.42 6.67
C SER A 401 -1.67 4.91 6.44
N ASP A 402 -2.96 5.26 6.36
CA ASP A 402 -3.46 6.55 5.86
C ASP A 402 -2.99 7.80 6.63
N HIS A 403 -2.61 7.66 7.90
CA HIS A 403 -2.03 8.77 8.68
C HIS A 403 -0.80 9.39 8.02
N SER A 404 -0.03 8.60 7.26
CA SER A 404 1.14 9.09 6.53
C SER A 404 0.81 10.23 5.56
N SER A 405 -0.34 10.15 4.89
CA SER A 405 -0.81 11.20 3.96
C SER A 405 -1.03 12.53 4.67
N PHE A 406 -1.55 12.50 5.90
CA PHE A 406 -1.77 13.69 6.72
C PHE A 406 -0.47 14.24 7.33
N TYR A 407 0.40 13.37 7.81
CA TYR A 407 1.73 13.77 8.30
C TYR A 407 2.54 14.49 7.22
N LEU A 408 2.52 13.99 5.97
CA LEU A 408 3.19 14.61 4.83
C LEU A 408 2.62 15.99 4.47
N ALA A 409 1.40 16.30 4.91
CA ALA A 409 0.79 17.62 4.83
C ALA A 409 1.02 18.50 6.07
N ASN A 410 1.96 18.11 6.95
CA ASN A 410 2.30 18.81 8.19
C ASN A 410 1.14 18.87 9.20
N ILE A 411 0.29 17.84 9.23
CA ILE A 411 -0.78 17.69 10.21
C ILE A 411 -0.29 16.73 11.31
N PRO A 412 -0.47 17.03 12.61
CA PRO A 412 -0.18 16.08 13.68
C PRO A 412 -1.03 14.82 13.53
N VAL A 413 -0.44 13.65 13.74
CA VAL A 413 -1.13 12.36 13.56
C VAL A 413 -0.93 11.44 14.75
N LEU A 414 -1.91 10.58 14.97
CA LEU A 414 -1.81 9.39 15.82
C LEU A 414 -2.20 8.17 14.99
N PHE A 415 -1.42 7.10 15.13
CA PHE A 415 -1.71 5.81 14.52
C PHE A 415 -2.02 4.78 15.60
N ILE A 416 -3.21 4.17 15.55
CA ILE A 416 -3.64 3.17 16.53
C ILE A 416 -3.67 1.81 15.85
N PHE A 417 -2.86 0.87 16.36
CA PHE A 417 -2.59 -0.40 15.70
C PHE A 417 -2.32 -1.52 16.70
N THR A 418 -2.91 -2.70 16.53
CA THR A 418 -2.70 -3.84 17.44
C THR A 418 -1.59 -4.80 17.02
N GLY A 419 -0.93 -4.54 15.88
CA GLY A 419 0.13 -5.38 15.35
C GLY A 419 -0.39 -6.40 14.33
N THR A 420 0.49 -6.85 13.45
CA THR A 420 0.15 -7.94 12.52
C THR A 420 -0.03 -9.28 13.24
N HIS A 421 -0.79 -10.18 12.62
CA HIS A 421 -1.04 -11.54 13.08
C HIS A 421 -0.93 -12.54 11.92
N GLU A 422 -1.07 -13.82 12.23
CA GLU A 422 -0.85 -14.91 11.27
C GLU A 422 -1.85 -14.94 10.11
N ASP A 423 -3.01 -14.29 10.27
CA ASP A 423 -4.08 -14.17 9.26
C ASP A 423 -3.97 -12.89 8.41
N TYR A 424 -3.07 -11.96 8.75
CA TYR A 424 -2.87 -10.71 8.01
C TYR A 424 -2.64 -10.98 6.53
N HIS A 425 -3.36 -10.23 5.66
CA HIS A 425 -3.36 -10.40 4.21
C HIS A 425 -3.66 -11.84 3.74
N LYS A 426 -4.54 -12.55 4.45
CA LYS A 426 -4.99 -13.90 4.06
C LYS A 426 -6.51 -14.01 4.08
N PRO A 427 -7.08 -14.97 3.34
CA PRO A 427 -8.51 -15.29 3.40
C PRO A 427 -9.02 -15.65 4.80
N SER A 428 -8.11 -16.02 5.71
CA SER A 428 -8.47 -16.37 7.09
C SER A 428 -8.67 -15.17 8.01
N ASP A 429 -8.41 -13.93 7.58
CA ASP A 429 -8.74 -12.74 8.38
C ASP A 429 -10.26 -12.52 8.41
N ASP A 430 -10.92 -13.21 9.34
CA ASP A 430 -12.37 -13.35 9.42
C ASP A 430 -12.92 -12.92 10.80
N ALA A 431 -14.18 -12.47 10.81
CA ALA A 431 -14.84 -11.78 11.91
C ALA A 431 -14.94 -12.61 13.20
N ASN A 432 -14.91 -13.94 13.10
CA ASN A 432 -14.91 -14.83 14.27
C ASN A 432 -13.58 -14.83 15.04
N LEU A 433 -12.50 -14.30 14.47
CA LEU A 433 -11.18 -14.19 15.10
C LEU A 433 -10.98 -12.85 15.82
N VAL A 434 -11.87 -11.88 15.64
CA VAL A 434 -11.76 -10.55 16.24
C VAL A 434 -12.05 -10.60 17.74
N ASN A 435 -11.21 -9.91 18.52
CA ASN A 435 -11.37 -9.70 19.95
C ASN A 435 -12.17 -8.41 20.21
N TYR A 436 -13.49 -8.47 20.07
CA TYR A 436 -14.37 -7.29 20.20
C TYR A 436 -14.30 -6.59 21.57
N GLU A 437 -14.04 -7.34 22.64
CA GLU A 437 -13.81 -6.77 23.97
C GLU A 437 -12.50 -5.96 24.03
N GLY A 438 -11.47 -6.47 23.36
CA GLY A 438 -10.20 -5.77 23.16
C GLY A 438 -10.36 -4.53 22.27
N GLU A 439 -11.07 -4.65 21.16
CA GLU A 439 -11.39 -3.53 20.26
C GLU A 439 -12.13 -2.41 20.99
N TYR A 440 -13.16 -2.74 21.77
CA TYR A 440 -13.84 -1.76 22.63
C TYR A 440 -12.89 -1.11 23.64
N ALA A 441 -11.95 -1.85 24.23
CA ALA A 441 -10.97 -1.29 25.15
C ALA A 441 -10.04 -0.29 24.42
N VAL A 442 -9.64 -0.58 23.18
CA VAL A 442 -8.88 0.35 22.32
C VAL A 442 -9.67 1.63 22.07
N LEU A 443 -10.96 1.52 21.68
CA LEU A 443 -11.82 2.70 21.49
C LEU A 443 -12.03 3.47 22.78
N SER A 444 -12.15 2.80 23.92
CA SER A 444 -12.26 3.44 25.24
C SER A 444 -11.00 4.25 25.58
N PHE A 445 -9.82 3.79 25.17
CA PHE A 445 -8.59 4.54 25.29
C PHE A 445 -8.55 5.76 24.34
N ILE A 446 -8.98 5.60 23.08
CA ILE A 446 -9.08 6.71 22.12
C ILE A 446 -10.06 7.79 22.63
N LYS A 447 -11.20 7.40 23.20
CA LYS A 447 -12.15 8.34 23.83
C LYS A 447 -11.45 9.21 24.90
N LYS A 448 -10.57 8.62 25.72
CA LYS A 448 -9.77 9.37 26.71
C LYS A 448 -8.78 10.34 26.06
N ILE A 449 -8.14 9.94 24.95
CA ILE A 449 -7.27 10.84 24.17
C ILE A 449 -8.08 12.03 23.65
N LEU A 450 -9.21 11.77 23.01
CA LEU A 450 -10.09 12.81 22.45
C LEU A 450 -10.57 13.78 23.54
N MET A 451 -11.04 13.26 24.67
CA MET A 451 -11.47 14.09 25.81
C MET A 451 -10.33 14.92 26.41
N GLN A 452 -9.12 14.35 26.51
CA GLN A 452 -7.95 15.07 27.02
C GLN A 452 -7.52 16.20 26.08
N LEU A 453 -7.55 15.97 24.77
CA LEU A 453 -7.09 16.93 23.77
C LEU A 453 -8.15 17.98 23.41
N ASP A 454 -9.43 17.74 23.71
CA ASP A 454 -10.52 18.66 23.35
C ASP A 454 -10.30 20.07 23.92
N GLY A 455 -9.69 20.17 25.10
CA GLY A 455 -9.41 21.44 25.78
C GLY A 455 -8.11 22.14 25.41
N GLU A 456 -7.20 21.50 24.66
CA GLU A 456 -5.80 21.96 24.50
C GLU A 456 -5.62 22.97 23.36
N GLY A 457 -6.67 23.25 22.58
CA GLY A 457 -6.60 24.14 21.41
C GLY A 457 -5.86 23.50 20.24
N THR A 458 -5.25 24.33 19.37
CA THR A 458 -4.54 23.85 18.18
C THR A 458 -3.18 23.25 18.56
N LEU A 459 -2.96 21.99 18.21
CA LEU A 459 -1.71 21.28 18.42
C LEU A 459 -0.63 21.77 17.46
N THR A 460 0.61 21.77 17.93
CA THR A 460 1.76 22.20 17.12
C THR A 460 2.37 21.00 16.41
N PHE A 461 2.40 21.04 15.09
CA PHE A 461 3.08 20.02 14.29
C PHE A 461 4.60 20.06 14.50
N SER A 462 5.20 18.88 14.58
CA SER A 462 6.64 18.66 14.58
C SER A 462 7.00 17.58 13.57
N GLN A 463 8.01 17.83 12.75
CA GLN A 463 8.57 16.79 11.91
C GLN A 463 9.33 15.78 12.78
N THR A 464 9.10 14.50 12.53
CA THR A 464 9.71 13.40 13.25
C THR A 464 10.97 12.94 12.52
N THR A 465 12.04 12.68 13.27
CA THR A 465 13.20 11.96 12.74
C THR A 465 12.86 10.47 12.70
N GLN A 466 12.97 9.85 11.52
CA GLN A 466 12.78 8.41 11.42
C GLN A 466 13.90 7.68 12.18
N THR A 467 13.54 6.98 13.24
CA THR A 467 14.36 5.96 13.91
C THR A 467 13.56 4.66 13.91
N ASP A 468 14.16 3.61 13.35
CA ASP A 468 13.64 2.27 13.08
C ASP A 468 12.52 1.77 14.00
N THR A 469 11.34 1.54 13.41
CA THR A 469 10.36 0.58 13.93
C THR A 469 10.80 -0.84 13.51
N GLY A 470 11.01 -1.70 14.51
CA GLY A 470 11.38 -3.10 14.32
C GLY A 470 10.18 -3.95 13.91
N ASP A 471 10.35 -4.66 12.79
CA ASP A 471 9.77 -5.96 12.38
C ASP A 471 9.80 -6.15 10.84
N VAL A 472 10.44 -5.23 10.10
CA VAL A 472 10.92 -5.44 8.72
C VAL A 472 12.35 -6.02 8.79
N PRO A 473 12.78 -6.96 7.92
CA PRO A 473 14.16 -7.46 7.92
C PRO A 473 15.16 -6.31 8.03
N GLN A 474 15.97 -6.33 9.09
CA GLN A 474 16.92 -5.27 9.40
C GLN A 474 17.92 -5.10 8.25
N PHE A 475 17.75 -4.05 7.45
CA PHE A 475 18.80 -3.57 6.57
C PHE A 475 19.93 -3.02 7.46
N LYS A 476 21.18 -3.37 7.13
CA LYS A 476 22.37 -2.92 7.88
C LYS A 476 22.57 -1.40 7.83
N VAL A 477 21.94 -0.74 6.86
CA VAL A 477 22.02 0.69 6.58
C VAL A 477 20.68 1.23 6.11
N ARG A 478 20.53 2.56 6.16
CA ARG A 478 19.36 3.27 5.62
C ARG A 478 19.78 4.47 4.81
N LEU A 479 19.00 4.80 3.79
CA LEU A 479 19.19 6.01 3.00
C LEU A 479 18.49 7.22 3.63
N GLY A 480 17.35 7.03 4.30
CA GLY A 480 16.56 8.11 4.91
C GLY A 480 15.68 8.88 3.91
N ILE A 481 15.10 8.16 2.95
CA ILE A 481 14.07 8.68 2.04
C ILE A 481 12.69 8.16 2.43
N ILE A 482 11.66 8.86 1.99
CA ILE A 482 10.26 8.42 2.00
C ILE A 482 9.91 8.07 0.55
N PRO A 483 9.69 6.79 0.23
CA PRO A 483 9.25 6.40 -1.10
C PRO A 483 7.88 6.96 -1.45
N ASP A 484 7.71 7.38 -2.69
CA ASP A 484 6.39 7.63 -3.27
C ASP A 484 5.85 6.33 -3.88
N TYR A 485 5.03 5.61 -3.11
CA TYR A 485 4.42 4.34 -3.51
C TYR A 485 3.39 4.51 -4.65
N SER A 486 2.91 5.74 -4.90
CA SER A 486 1.98 6.04 -5.98
C SER A 486 2.67 6.33 -7.32
N PHE A 487 4.01 6.38 -7.34
CA PHE A 487 4.76 6.68 -8.56
C PHE A 487 4.81 5.49 -9.52
N GLU A 488 4.26 5.67 -10.72
CA GLU A 488 4.17 4.63 -11.76
C GLU A 488 5.32 4.68 -12.80
N GLY A 489 6.39 5.43 -12.56
CA GLY A 489 7.52 5.57 -13.49
C GLY A 489 8.73 4.70 -13.13
N PRO A 490 9.75 4.62 -14.01
CA PRO A 490 10.97 3.89 -13.70
C PRO A 490 11.75 4.57 -12.57
N GLY A 491 12.20 3.78 -11.60
CA GLY A 491 12.99 4.26 -10.47
C GLY A 491 12.17 4.33 -9.18
N LEU A 492 12.75 4.94 -8.14
CA LEU A 492 12.06 5.18 -6.89
C LEU A 492 11.90 6.67 -6.67
N ARG A 493 10.69 7.21 -6.89
CA ARG A 493 10.40 8.62 -6.60
C ARG A 493 10.41 8.84 -5.09
N ILE A 494 11.04 9.93 -4.68
CA ILE A 494 11.17 10.35 -3.30
C ILE A 494 10.02 11.31 -2.98
N ASP A 495 9.12 10.95 -2.08
CA ASP A 495 8.05 11.84 -1.60
C ASP A 495 8.53 12.72 -0.42
N GLY A 496 9.67 12.37 0.18
CA GLY A 496 10.31 13.17 1.21
C GLY A 496 11.68 12.63 1.61
N VAL A 497 12.46 13.47 2.28
CA VAL A 497 13.80 13.11 2.77
C VAL A 497 13.88 13.44 4.25
N THR A 498 14.42 12.52 5.04
CA THR A 498 14.60 12.71 6.48
C THR A 498 15.88 13.50 6.73
N ASP A 499 15.76 14.65 7.40
CA ASP A 499 16.90 15.51 7.72
C ASP A 499 17.96 14.79 8.55
N GLY A 500 19.23 15.04 8.21
CA GLY A 500 20.38 14.44 8.88
C GLY A 500 20.71 13.00 8.47
N GLN A 501 19.88 12.36 7.65
CA GLN A 501 20.15 11.01 7.10
C GLN A 501 21.01 11.06 5.82
N PRO A 502 21.58 9.92 5.37
CA PRO A 502 22.46 9.87 4.20
C PRO A 502 21.92 10.54 2.94
N ALA A 503 20.63 10.40 2.59
CA ALA A 503 20.02 11.07 1.46
C ALA A 503 20.04 12.60 1.59
N SER A 504 19.60 13.14 2.73
CA SER A 504 19.58 14.59 2.99
C SER A 504 21.00 15.15 2.94
N LYS A 505 21.97 14.46 3.57
CA LYS A 505 23.40 14.84 3.54
C LYS A 505 24.01 14.80 2.14
N ALA A 506 23.59 13.85 1.31
CA ALA A 506 24.00 13.75 -0.08
C ALA A 506 23.29 14.77 -1.00
N GLY A 507 22.31 15.53 -0.49
CA GLY A 507 21.59 16.56 -1.23
C GLY A 507 20.41 16.05 -2.07
N MET A 508 19.86 14.87 -1.74
CA MET A 508 18.59 14.39 -2.31
C MET A 508 17.42 15.24 -1.82
N GLN A 509 16.38 15.36 -2.65
CA GLN A 509 15.22 16.22 -2.40
C GLN A 509 13.92 15.51 -2.75
N LYS A 510 12.79 16.02 -2.23
CA LYS A 510 11.45 15.60 -2.66
C LYS A 510 11.31 15.77 -4.18
N GLY A 511 10.75 14.77 -4.84
CA GLY A 511 10.54 14.73 -6.29
C GLY A 511 11.71 14.12 -7.07
N ASP A 512 12.87 13.92 -6.46
CA ASP A 512 13.96 13.14 -7.07
C ASP A 512 13.50 11.70 -7.31
N ILE A 513 13.93 11.10 -8.42
CA ILE A 513 13.67 9.69 -8.74
C ILE A 513 14.99 8.95 -8.75
N ILE A 514 15.20 8.02 -7.80
CA ILE A 514 16.41 7.20 -7.75
C ILE A 514 16.41 6.23 -8.93
N MET A 515 17.40 6.37 -9.80
CA MET A 515 17.58 5.54 -11.00
C MET A 515 18.63 4.46 -10.81
N THR A 516 19.72 4.74 -10.08
CA THR A 516 20.78 3.76 -9.79
C THR A 516 21.36 3.96 -8.40
N MET A 517 21.83 2.88 -7.77
CA MET A 517 22.56 2.89 -6.50
C MET A 517 23.69 1.86 -6.55
N GLY A 518 24.95 2.33 -6.66
CA GLY A 518 26.08 1.45 -6.96
C GLY A 518 25.88 0.73 -8.29
N ASP A 519 26.01 -0.60 -8.27
CA ASP A 519 25.80 -1.46 -9.45
C ASP A 519 24.33 -1.81 -9.71
N PHE A 520 23.41 -1.33 -8.87
CA PHE A 520 21.99 -1.63 -8.98
C PHE A 520 21.27 -0.55 -9.81
N ASN A 521 20.52 -0.98 -10.83
CA ASN A 521 19.54 -0.14 -11.51
C ASN A 521 18.24 -0.16 -10.70
N ILE A 522 17.97 0.92 -9.99
CA ILE A 522 16.80 1.05 -9.12
C ILE A 522 15.60 1.31 -9.99
N SER A 523 14.56 0.53 -9.81
CA SER A 523 13.39 0.61 -10.67
C SER A 523 12.05 0.59 -9.98
N ASP A 524 12.07 0.15 -8.74
CA ASP A 524 10.95 0.04 -7.83
C ASP A 524 11.53 -0.08 -6.42
N ILE A 525 10.64 -0.14 -5.45
CA ILE A 525 11.00 -0.25 -4.04
C ILE A 525 11.73 -1.56 -3.73
N MET A 526 11.40 -2.68 -4.38
CA MET A 526 12.01 -3.98 -4.09
C MET A 526 13.48 -4.02 -4.51
N VAL A 527 13.80 -3.49 -5.69
CA VAL A 527 15.19 -3.39 -6.16
C VAL A 527 15.99 -2.40 -5.32
N TYR A 528 15.36 -1.29 -4.90
CA TYR A 528 15.96 -0.37 -3.94
C TYR A 528 16.31 -1.07 -2.61
N MET A 529 15.38 -1.85 -2.05
CA MET A 529 15.61 -2.60 -0.81
C MET A 529 16.73 -3.64 -0.98
N LYS A 530 16.77 -4.36 -2.11
CA LYS A 530 17.84 -5.30 -2.43
C LYS A 530 19.21 -4.61 -2.56
N ALA A 531 19.25 -3.44 -3.20
CA ALA A 531 20.46 -2.63 -3.31
C ALA A 531 20.92 -2.20 -1.91
N LEU A 532 20.01 -1.67 -1.10
CA LEU A 532 20.30 -1.20 0.26
C LEU A 532 20.84 -2.32 1.16
N ALA A 533 20.34 -3.55 1.02
CA ALA A 533 20.82 -4.73 1.75
C ALA A 533 22.28 -5.10 1.44
N SER A 534 22.82 -4.66 0.30
CA SER A 534 24.20 -4.98 -0.11
C SER A 534 25.26 -4.12 0.59
N PHE A 535 24.86 -3.00 1.21
CA PHE A 535 25.77 -2.03 1.82
C PHE A 535 25.87 -2.19 3.35
N GLN A 536 26.99 -1.75 3.91
CA GLN A 536 27.28 -1.69 5.35
C GLN A 536 27.53 -0.25 5.79
N LYS A 537 27.41 -0.01 7.11
CA LYS A 537 27.65 1.31 7.70
C LYS A 537 29.06 1.78 7.39
N GLY A 538 29.20 3.00 6.87
CA GLY A 538 30.46 3.57 6.40
C GLY A 538 30.76 3.33 4.92
N ASP A 539 30.02 2.45 4.23
CA ASP A 539 30.16 2.29 2.78
C ASP A 539 29.73 3.56 2.07
N THR A 540 30.44 3.89 0.98
CA THR A 540 30.09 5.01 0.11
C THR A 540 29.81 4.50 -1.29
N THR A 541 28.70 4.94 -1.87
CA THR A 541 28.29 4.57 -3.22
C THR A 541 27.78 5.79 -4.00
N LYS A 542 27.78 5.66 -5.32
CA LYS A 542 27.19 6.64 -6.22
C LYS A 542 25.71 6.32 -6.42
N VAL A 543 24.87 7.32 -6.24
CA VAL A 543 23.43 7.24 -6.49
C VAL A 543 23.09 8.24 -7.57
N LYS A 544 22.49 7.78 -8.67
CA LYS A 544 21.96 8.68 -9.70
C LYS A 544 20.49 8.90 -9.46
N VAL A 545 20.09 10.17 -9.42
CA VAL A 545 18.71 10.60 -9.31
C VAL A 545 18.32 11.41 -10.54
N LYS A 546 17.08 11.27 -10.99
CA LYS A 546 16.46 12.19 -11.94
C LYS A 546 15.73 13.29 -11.16
N ARG A 547 16.17 14.53 -11.31
CA ARG A 547 15.60 15.74 -10.71
C ARG A 547 14.95 16.58 -11.80
N GLY A 548 13.62 16.51 -11.90
CA GLY A 548 12.92 17.05 -13.07
C GLY A 548 13.39 16.35 -14.34
N ASP A 549 14.00 17.09 -15.28
CA ASP A 549 14.55 16.53 -16.53
C ASP A 549 16.07 16.26 -16.48
N GLN A 550 16.73 16.59 -15.36
CA GLN A 550 18.19 16.44 -15.23
C GLN A 550 18.56 15.17 -14.46
N GLU A 551 19.65 14.52 -14.88
CA GLU A 551 20.30 13.48 -14.09
C GLU A 551 21.37 14.10 -13.18
N VAL A 552 21.32 13.74 -11.91
CA VAL A 552 22.25 14.21 -10.88
C VAL A 552 22.88 12.98 -10.22
N GLU A 553 24.22 12.94 -10.17
CA GLU A 553 24.96 11.89 -9.47
C GLU A 553 25.38 12.41 -8.08
N LEU A 554 25.01 11.67 -7.05
CA LEU A 554 25.24 12.00 -5.64
C LEU A 554 26.11 10.92 -5.00
N ASN A 555 27.08 11.33 -4.18
CA ASN A 555 27.83 10.38 -3.35
C ASN A 555 27.10 10.23 -2.01
N VAL A 556 26.66 9.02 -1.73
CA VAL A 556 25.95 8.66 -0.50
C VAL A 556 26.89 7.84 0.38
N THR A 557 27.04 8.25 1.63
CA THR A 557 27.73 7.48 2.67
C THR A 557 26.71 7.03 3.71
N PHE A 558 26.64 5.72 3.96
CA PHE A 558 25.64 5.09 4.81
C PHE A 558 25.97 5.09 6.31
#